data_AF-A0A957MZG8-F1
#
_entry.id   AF-A0A957MZG8-F1
#
_cell.length_a   1.000
_cell.length_b   1.000
_cell.length_c   1.000
_cell.angle_alpha   90.00
_cell.angle_beta   90.00
_cell.angle_gamma   90.00
#
_symmetry.space_group_name_H-M   'P 1'
#
loop_
_entity.id
_entity.type
_entity.pdbx_description
1 polymer ?
#
loop_
_entity_poly.entity_id
_entity_poly.type
_entity_poly.pdbx_seq_one_letter_code
_entity_poly.pdbx_strand_id
1 'polypeptide(L)'
;MNALHATANRINARWLLPLGAVIALAGYVGPWIDHPAAGLVITGLDLAEYVKFLPEMLAGRLSLWREGFYLPLVAVSLALSLHAFDPRLRYRWPVRALLLGLALVSALNLLPPAWTPARLLTPEFRQQTATLVLLGAAAAFSPFLAILPGWSRGGVTALLALAAMWIPARNFVRILDDISQLYNHPQTPAWGLYLTLAGLGVLALVGFAGAVRGPEGANHASRSDDQSGPAGR
;
A
#
# COMPACT_ATOMS: atom_id res chain seq x y z
N MET A 1 -21.56 -31.01 -0.13
CA MET A 1 -20.89 -30.20 -1.18
C MET A 1 -20.74 -28.71 -0.85
N ASN A 2 -21.66 -28.08 -0.09
CA ASN A 2 -21.57 -26.63 0.24
C ASN A 2 -20.43 -26.27 1.21
N ALA A 3 -20.07 -27.14 2.15
CA ALA A 3 -18.98 -26.90 3.09
C ALA A 3 -17.59 -26.85 2.41
N LEU A 4 -17.35 -27.69 1.39
CA LEU A 4 -16.08 -27.71 0.65
C LEU A 4 -15.90 -26.42 -0.19
N HIS A 5 -16.97 -25.87 -0.76
CA HIS A 5 -16.94 -24.61 -1.50
C HIS A 5 -16.67 -23.40 -0.57
N ALA A 6 -17.25 -23.40 0.64
CA ALA A 6 -17.03 -22.33 1.61
C ALA A 6 -15.58 -22.28 2.12
N THR A 7 -14.93 -23.43 2.30
CA THR A 7 -13.53 -23.51 2.75
C THR A 7 -12.55 -23.11 1.64
N ALA A 8 -12.81 -23.54 0.39
CA ALA A 8 -12.00 -23.16 -0.77
C ALA A 8 -12.02 -21.63 -1.03
N ASN A 9 -13.19 -20.99 -0.93
CA ASN A 9 -13.32 -19.54 -1.10
C ASN A 9 -12.59 -18.73 -0.02
N ARG A 10 -12.47 -19.25 1.21
CA ARG A 10 -11.76 -18.57 2.31
C ARG A 10 -10.24 -18.70 2.21
N ILE A 11 -9.72 -19.83 1.70
CA ILE A 11 -8.28 -20.08 1.54
C ILE A 11 -7.67 -19.18 0.45
N ASN A 12 -8.45 -18.80 -0.58
CA ASN A 12 -7.98 -17.93 -1.66
C ASN A 12 -7.92 -16.45 -1.24
N ALA A 13 -8.88 -15.97 -0.44
CA ALA A 13 -8.97 -14.55 -0.11
C ALA A 13 -7.81 -14.04 0.77
N ARG A 14 -7.25 -14.89 1.66
CA ARG A 14 -6.12 -14.47 2.51
C ARG A 14 -4.88 -14.11 1.70
N TRP A 15 -4.63 -14.80 0.58
CA TRP A 15 -3.43 -14.55 -0.22
C TRP A 15 -3.52 -13.29 -1.08
N LEU A 16 -4.71 -12.69 -1.22
CA LEU A 16 -4.89 -11.46 -1.98
C LEU A 16 -4.13 -10.28 -1.37
N LEU A 17 -4.04 -10.20 -0.04
CA LEU A 17 -3.29 -9.13 0.63
C LEU A 17 -1.79 -9.16 0.28
N PRO A 18 -1.03 -10.26 0.56
CA PRO A 18 0.38 -10.31 0.18
C PRO A 18 0.58 -10.23 -1.32
N LEU A 19 -0.29 -10.84 -2.12
CA LEU A 19 -0.18 -10.78 -3.58
C LEU A 19 -0.34 -9.35 -4.10
N GLY A 20 -1.37 -8.62 -3.63
CA GLY A 20 -1.59 -7.22 -3.97
C GLY A 20 -0.42 -6.34 -3.56
N ALA A 21 0.15 -6.57 -2.37
CA ALA A 21 1.34 -5.87 -1.91
C ALA A 21 2.57 -6.15 -2.79
N VAL A 22 2.84 -7.41 -3.14
CA VAL A 22 3.97 -7.78 -4.01
C VAL A 22 3.80 -7.20 -5.41
N ILE A 23 2.60 -7.28 -5.99
CA ILE A 23 2.30 -6.70 -7.30
C ILE A 23 2.50 -5.17 -7.25
N ALA A 24 2.00 -4.51 -6.20
CA ALA A 24 2.15 -3.06 -6.04
C ALA A 24 3.63 -2.66 -5.97
N LEU A 25 4.42 -3.36 -5.15
CA LEU A 25 5.85 -3.09 -4.98
C LEU A 25 6.65 -3.41 -6.26
N ALA A 26 6.35 -4.52 -6.95
CA ALA A 26 6.99 -4.88 -8.21
C ALA A 26 6.74 -3.83 -9.29
N GLY A 27 5.51 -3.29 -9.36
CA GLY A 27 5.22 -2.16 -10.24
C GLY A 27 5.92 -0.87 -9.81
N TYR A 28 6.01 -0.62 -8.51
CA TYR A 28 6.58 0.61 -7.98
C TYR A 28 8.09 0.72 -8.23
N VAL A 29 8.82 -0.39 -8.13
CA VAL A 29 10.24 -0.46 -8.49
C VAL A 29 10.46 -0.67 -10.00
N GLY A 30 9.38 -0.91 -10.75
CA GLY A 30 9.41 -1.00 -12.21
C GLY A 30 9.48 0.37 -12.89
N PRO A 31 9.70 0.40 -14.21
CA PRO A 31 9.70 1.63 -15.00
C PRO A 31 8.30 2.24 -15.00
N TRP A 32 8.22 3.50 -14.59
CA TRP A 32 7.05 4.35 -14.81
C TRP A 32 7.22 5.18 -16.08
N ILE A 33 8.47 5.51 -16.43
CA ILE A 33 8.90 5.98 -17.74
C ILE A 33 9.99 5.03 -18.21
N ASP A 34 9.77 4.44 -19.39
CA ASP A 34 10.69 3.50 -19.99
C ASP A 34 11.69 4.21 -20.90
N HIS A 35 12.92 3.70 -20.97
CA HIS A 35 13.95 4.26 -21.82
C HIS A 35 14.99 3.19 -22.20
N PRO A 36 15.49 3.16 -23.45
CA PRO A 36 16.49 2.15 -23.87
C PRO A 36 17.78 2.17 -23.04
N ALA A 37 18.19 3.35 -22.58
CA ALA A 37 19.32 3.50 -21.66
C ALA A 37 18.84 3.37 -20.21
N ALA A 38 19.36 2.36 -19.50
CA ALA A 38 18.97 2.04 -18.12
C ALA A 38 19.07 3.23 -17.13
N GLY A 39 20.04 4.14 -17.33
CA GLY A 39 20.22 5.32 -16.48
C GLY A 39 19.16 6.42 -16.66
N LEU A 40 18.29 6.28 -17.67
CA LEU A 40 17.18 7.19 -17.96
C LEU A 40 15.81 6.53 -17.71
N VAL A 41 15.79 5.29 -17.20
CA VAL A 41 14.56 4.68 -16.71
C VAL A 41 14.19 5.36 -15.40
N ILE A 42 12.96 5.85 -15.31
CA ILE A 42 12.45 6.49 -14.08
C ILE A 42 11.47 5.53 -13.42
N THR A 43 11.83 5.05 -12.22
CA THR A 43 10.94 4.19 -11.43
C THR A 43 9.95 5.00 -10.60
N GLY A 44 8.94 4.34 -10.03
CA GLY A 44 8.03 4.97 -9.08
C GLY A 44 8.76 5.50 -7.84
N LEU A 45 9.81 4.80 -7.41
CA LEU A 45 10.67 5.20 -6.29
C LEU A 45 11.42 6.50 -6.58
N ASP A 46 11.95 6.65 -7.80
CA ASP A 46 12.75 7.80 -8.18
C ASP A 46 11.90 9.07 -8.36
N LEU A 47 10.61 8.93 -8.71
CA LEU A 47 9.74 10.06 -9.04
C LEU A 47 9.67 11.13 -7.95
N ALA A 48 9.61 10.74 -6.67
CA ALA A 48 9.52 11.69 -5.56
C ALA A 48 10.74 12.64 -5.47
N GLU A 49 11.91 12.15 -5.87
CA GLU A 49 13.15 12.92 -5.92
C GLU A 49 13.35 13.58 -7.29
N TYR A 50 13.06 12.86 -8.37
CA TYR A 50 13.26 13.31 -9.74
C TYR A 50 12.49 14.61 -10.04
N VAL A 51 11.22 14.71 -9.61
CA VAL A 51 10.37 15.87 -9.93
C VAL A 51 10.89 17.20 -9.40
N LYS A 52 11.77 17.19 -8.39
CA LYS A 52 12.37 18.41 -7.85
C LYS A 52 13.35 19.06 -8.81
N PHE A 53 13.83 18.30 -9.79
CA PHE A 53 14.78 18.74 -10.81
C PHE A 53 14.12 19.14 -12.11
N LEU A 54 12.78 19.06 -12.21
CA LEU A 54 12.07 19.53 -13.40
C LEU A 54 12.21 21.05 -13.55
N PRO A 55 12.52 21.56 -14.76
CA PRO A 55 12.66 23.00 -15.00
C PRO A 55 11.43 23.81 -14.55
N GLU A 56 10.22 23.27 -14.74
CA GLU A 56 8.97 23.91 -14.35
C GLU A 56 8.78 24.01 -12.83
N MET A 57 9.25 23.01 -12.09
CA MET A 57 9.25 23.02 -10.62
C MET A 57 10.27 24.03 -10.09
N LEU A 58 11.47 24.08 -10.68
CA LEU A 58 12.52 25.04 -10.33
C LEU A 58 12.12 26.48 -10.66
N ALA A 59 11.37 26.68 -11.73
CA ALA A 59 10.82 27.97 -12.12
C ALA A 59 9.59 28.38 -11.30
N GLY A 60 9.09 27.51 -10.39
CA GLY A 60 7.91 27.76 -9.57
C GLY A 60 6.58 27.80 -10.35
N ARG A 61 6.57 27.36 -11.62
CA ARG A 61 5.37 27.32 -12.47
C ARG A 61 4.53 26.08 -12.22
N LEU A 62 5.16 25.01 -11.76
CA LEU A 62 4.50 23.80 -11.30
C LEU A 62 4.64 23.68 -9.77
N SER A 63 3.52 23.44 -9.08
CA SER A 63 3.51 23.08 -7.66
C SER A 63 2.87 21.71 -7.49
N LEU A 64 3.61 20.80 -6.87
CA LEU A 64 3.24 19.39 -6.72
C LEU A 64 3.64 18.89 -5.34
N TRP A 65 2.75 18.12 -4.70
CA TRP A 65 3.06 17.45 -3.44
C TRP A 65 3.92 16.20 -3.71
N ARG A 66 5.24 16.36 -3.60
CA ARG A 66 6.25 15.37 -4.02
C ARG A 66 6.13 14.06 -3.26
N GLU A 67 5.89 14.14 -1.96
CA GLU A 67 5.77 12.99 -1.07
C GLU A 67 4.52 12.15 -1.41
N GLY A 68 3.60 12.69 -2.20
CA GLY A 68 2.49 11.92 -2.77
C GLY A 68 2.94 10.72 -3.61
N PHE A 69 4.15 10.75 -4.19
CA PHE A 69 4.72 9.60 -4.89
C PHE A 69 5.12 8.45 -3.96
N TYR A 70 5.34 8.70 -2.67
CA TYR A 70 5.62 7.64 -1.69
C TYR A 70 4.37 6.92 -1.17
N LEU A 71 3.16 7.36 -1.53
CA LEU A 71 1.91 6.78 -1.03
C LEU A 71 1.76 5.27 -1.31
N PRO A 72 2.22 4.69 -2.43
CA PRO A 72 2.20 3.24 -2.62
C PRO A 72 2.98 2.50 -1.53
N LEU A 73 4.16 2.99 -1.14
CA LEU A 73 4.96 2.42 -0.05
C LEU A 73 4.26 2.55 1.30
N VAL A 74 3.64 3.70 1.57
CA VAL A 74 2.85 3.94 2.79
C VAL A 74 1.67 2.98 2.88
N ALA A 75 0.90 2.85 1.80
CA ALA A 75 -0.27 1.99 1.74
C ALA A 75 0.12 0.52 1.94
N VAL A 76 1.15 0.04 1.25
CA VAL A 76 1.64 -1.34 1.41
C VAL A 76 2.16 -1.57 2.83
N SER A 77 3.04 -0.70 3.34
CA SER A 77 3.64 -0.87 4.67
C SER A 77 2.58 -0.94 5.77
N LEU A 78 1.63 0.00 5.76
CA LEU A 78 0.61 0.07 6.79
C LEU A 78 -0.43 -1.04 6.65
N ALA A 79 -0.84 -1.40 5.43
CA ALA A 79 -1.75 -2.53 5.21
C ALA A 79 -1.16 -3.85 5.72
N LEU A 80 0.10 -4.14 5.38
CA LEU A 80 0.78 -5.34 5.87
C LEU A 80 0.91 -5.34 7.40
N SER A 81 1.25 -4.19 8.00
CA SER A 81 1.34 -4.04 9.46
C SER A 81 0.00 -4.20 10.17
N LEU A 82 -1.10 -3.71 9.60
CA LEU A 82 -2.45 -3.85 10.18
C LEU A 82 -2.98 -5.28 10.15
N HIS A 83 -2.57 -6.07 9.15
CA HIS A 83 -3.16 -7.38 8.86
C HIS A 83 -2.25 -8.58 9.18
N ALA A 84 -0.97 -8.36 9.52
CA ALA A 84 -0.04 -9.46 9.82
C ALA A 84 -0.52 -10.37 10.97
N PHE A 85 -1.15 -9.78 11.99
CA PHE A 85 -1.71 -10.51 13.13
C PHE A 85 -3.25 -10.63 13.09
N ASP A 86 -3.88 -10.41 11.93
CA ASP A 86 -5.33 -10.53 11.82
C ASP A 86 -5.79 -11.97 12.13
N PRO A 87 -6.57 -12.20 13.21
CA PRO A 87 -7.06 -13.53 13.57
C PRO A 87 -7.92 -14.15 12.47
N ARG A 88 -8.53 -13.34 11.59
CA ARG A 88 -9.36 -13.81 10.47
C ARG A 88 -8.53 -14.47 9.37
N LEU A 89 -7.30 -14.01 9.14
CA LEU A 89 -6.41 -14.48 8.07
C LEU A 89 -5.58 -15.71 8.49
N ARG A 90 -5.40 -15.91 9.81
CA ARG A 90 -4.74 -17.09 10.42
C ARG A 90 -3.35 -17.39 9.83
N TYR A 91 -2.57 -16.36 9.55
CA TYR A 91 -1.19 -16.54 9.08
C TYR A 91 -0.33 -17.26 10.12
N ARG A 92 0.52 -18.18 9.65
CA ARG A 92 1.57 -18.81 10.46
C ARG A 92 2.73 -17.82 10.64
N TRP A 93 3.53 -18.01 11.69
CA TRP A 93 4.61 -17.10 12.06
C TRP A 93 5.57 -16.73 10.91
N PRO A 94 6.01 -17.66 10.02
CA PRO A 94 6.86 -17.30 8.89
C PRO A 94 6.22 -16.31 7.92
N VAL A 95 4.92 -16.45 7.66
CA VAL A 95 4.19 -15.51 6.81
C VAL A 95 4.08 -14.16 7.50
N ARG A 96 3.79 -14.13 8.81
CA ARG A 96 3.76 -12.87 9.57
C ARG A 96 5.09 -12.13 9.50
N ALA A 97 6.19 -12.85 9.72
CA ALA A 97 7.54 -12.30 9.61
C ALA A 97 7.82 -11.76 8.20
N LEU A 98 7.39 -12.46 7.15
CA LEU A 98 7.52 -11.97 5.77
C LEU A 98 6.71 -10.70 5.53
N LEU A 99 5.46 -10.63 6.00
CA LEU A 99 4.61 -9.43 5.86
C LEU A 99 5.23 -8.23 6.58
N LEU A 100 5.72 -8.42 7.80
CA LEU A 100 6.41 -7.37 8.56
C LEU A 100 7.74 -6.97 7.92
N GLY A 101 8.50 -7.93 7.40
CA GLY A 101 9.72 -7.67 6.64
C GLY A 101 9.44 -6.81 5.41
N LEU A 102 8.44 -7.16 4.62
CA LEU A 102 8.00 -6.34 3.48
C LEU A 102 7.47 -4.97 3.90
N ALA A 103 6.76 -4.88 5.04
CA ALA A 103 6.30 -3.61 5.58
C ALA A 103 7.46 -2.68 5.96
N LEU A 104 8.48 -3.24 6.61
CA LEU A 104 9.70 -2.51 6.98
C LEU A 104 10.53 -2.13 5.76
N VAL A 105 10.71 -3.02 4.78
CA VAL A 105 11.37 -2.69 3.52
C VAL A 105 10.63 -1.55 2.82
N SER A 106 9.30 -1.60 2.75
CA SER A 106 8.49 -0.53 2.16
C SER A 106 8.68 0.80 2.91
N ALA A 107 8.69 0.76 4.25
CA ALA A 107 8.94 1.95 5.08
C ALA A 107 10.35 2.51 4.85
N LEU A 108 11.38 1.67 4.84
CA LEU A 108 12.77 2.08 4.65
C LEU A 108 13.06 2.64 3.26
N ASN A 109 12.25 2.28 2.25
CA ASN A 109 12.32 2.91 0.92
C ASN A 109 11.79 4.36 0.92
N LEU A 110 11.23 4.87 2.03
CA LEU A 110 11.04 6.31 2.24
C LEU A 110 12.32 6.99 2.70
N LEU A 111 13.48 6.34 2.82
CA LEU A 111 14.71 7.06 3.13
C LEU A 111 15.22 7.81 1.88
N PRO A 112 15.72 9.05 2.03
CA PRO A 112 16.36 9.71 0.90
C PRO A 112 17.62 8.93 0.48
N PRO A 113 17.98 8.91 -0.82
CA PRO A 113 19.09 8.10 -1.33
C PRO A 113 20.43 8.33 -0.59
N ALA A 114 20.68 9.56 -0.15
CA ALA A 114 21.82 9.93 0.68
C ALA A 114 21.32 10.43 2.04
N TRP A 115 20.91 9.51 2.91
CA TRP A 115 20.40 9.84 4.24
C TRP A 115 21.52 9.95 5.28
N THR A 116 21.35 10.91 6.19
CA THR A 116 22.07 10.98 7.47
C THR A 116 21.07 11.42 8.54
N PRO A 117 21.30 11.12 9.83
CA PRO A 117 20.40 11.57 10.90
C PRO A 117 20.18 13.09 10.89
N ALA A 118 21.24 13.87 10.62
CA ALA A 118 21.14 15.32 10.51
C ALA A 118 20.26 15.77 9.33
N ARG A 119 20.33 15.07 8.19
CA ARG A 119 19.53 15.41 6.99
C ARG A 119 18.04 15.18 7.21
N LEU A 120 17.67 14.11 7.93
CA LEU A 120 16.28 13.76 8.25
C LEU A 120 15.57 14.78 9.17
N LEU A 121 16.34 15.63 9.87
CA LEU A 121 15.82 16.70 10.73
C LEU A 121 15.56 18.01 9.99
N THR A 122 16.01 18.13 8.73
CA THR A 122 15.76 19.33 7.93
C THR A 122 14.27 19.48 7.61
N PRO A 123 13.77 20.71 7.38
CA PRO A 123 12.36 20.95 7.07
C PRO A 123 11.87 20.17 5.84
N GLU A 124 12.74 19.97 4.84
CA GLU A 124 12.45 19.22 3.61
C GLU A 124 12.01 17.79 3.91
N PHE A 125 12.71 17.08 4.81
CA PHE A 125 12.45 15.67 5.09
C PHE A 125 11.53 15.44 6.30
N ARG A 126 11.01 16.48 6.96
CA ARG A 126 10.24 16.32 8.21
C ARG A 126 9.02 15.42 8.04
N GLN A 127 8.25 15.60 6.96
CA GLN A 127 7.07 14.80 6.69
C GLN A 127 7.44 13.34 6.37
N GLN A 128 8.51 13.14 5.59
CA GLN A 128 9.05 11.83 5.23
C GLN A 128 9.54 11.08 6.47
N THR A 129 10.30 11.75 7.35
CA THR A 129 10.77 11.21 8.64
C THR A 129 9.61 10.85 9.57
N ALA A 130 8.60 11.73 9.71
CA ALA A 130 7.42 11.44 10.52
C ALA A 130 6.67 10.20 10.00
N THR A 131 6.53 10.08 8.68
CA THR A 131 5.88 8.94 8.03
C THR A 131 6.69 7.66 8.25
N LEU A 132 8.01 7.71 8.09
CA LEU A 132 8.90 6.58 8.36
C LEU A 132 8.75 6.07 9.81
N VAL A 133 8.77 6.98 10.78
CA VAL A 133 8.60 6.64 12.21
C VAL A 133 7.23 6.02 12.46
N LEU A 134 6.17 6.58 11.87
CA LEU A 134 4.81 6.05 11.98
C LEU A 134 4.72 4.62 11.44
N LEU A 135 5.28 4.37 10.25
CA LEU A 135 5.26 3.04 9.62
C LEU A 135 6.11 2.03 10.39
N GLY A 136 7.30 2.43 10.86
CA GLY A 136 8.14 1.59 11.72
C GLY A 136 7.44 1.22 13.03
N ALA A 137 6.78 2.20 13.66
CA ALA A 137 5.95 1.95 14.85
C ALA A 137 4.78 1.02 14.53
N ALA A 138 4.07 1.21 13.42
CA ALA A 138 2.98 0.33 13.02
C ALA A 138 3.45 -1.12 12.83
N ALA A 139 4.62 -1.33 12.22
CA ALA A 139 5.20 -2.67 12.08
C ALA A 139 5.60 -3.27 13.44
N ALA A 140 6.28 -2.50 14.31
CA ALA A 140 6.73 -2.94 15.62
C ALA A 140 5.56 -3.29 16.57
N PHE A 141 4.49 -2.49 16.53
CA PHE A 141 3.28 -2.67 17.34
C PHE A 141 2.16 -3.40 16.61
N SER A 142 2.46 -4.09 15.49
CA SER A 142 1.49 -4.83 14.68
C SER A 142 0.60 -5.81 15.48
N PRO A 143 1.09 -6.55 16.50
CA PRO A 143 0.23 -7.39 17.34
C PRO A 143 -0.89 -6.61 18.04
N PHE A 144 -0.62 -5.37 18.46
CA PHE A 144 -1.61 -4.51 19.11
C PHE A 144 -2.59 -3.92 18.10
N LEU A 145 -2.15 -3.66 16.86
CA LEU A 145 -3.04 -3.22 15.78
C LEU A 145 -4.11 -4.27 15.42
N ALA A 146 -3.87 -5.56 15.73
CA ALA A 146 -4.86 -6.61 15.55
C ALA A 146 -6.08 -6.48 16.47
N ILE A 147 -5.97 -5.73 17.57
CA ILE A 147 -7.06 -5.42 18.50
C ILE A 147 -8.09 -4.50 17.82
N LEU A 148 -7.67 -3.71 16.83
CA LEU A 148 -8.57 -2.81 16.12
C LEU A 148 -9.70 -3.58 15.44
N PRO A 149 -10.93 -3.04 15.44
CA PRO A 149 -12.04 -3.62 14.72
C PRO A 149 -11.67 -3.88 13.26
N GLY A 150 -12.12 -5.01 12.72
CA GLY A 150 -11.84 -5.36 11.33
C GLY A 150 -12.32 -4.31 10.34
N TRP A 151 -13.41 -3.60 10.67
CA TRP A 151 -13.93 -2.52 9.83
C TRP A 151 -12.96 -1.34 9.74
N SER A 152 -12.30 -0.98 10.84
CA SER A 152 -11.33 0.11 10.90
C SER A 152 -10.06 -0.25 10.13
N ARG A 153 -9.50 -1.46 10.33
CA ARG A 153 -8.33 -1.94 9.57
C ARG A 153 -8.61 -2.00 8.07
N GLY A 154 -9.76 -2.54 7.70
CA GLY A 154 -10.23 -2.61 6.32
C GLY A 154 -10.42 -1.22 5.71
N GLY A 155 -11.11 -0.33 6.41
CA GLY A 155 -11.35 1.05 5.98
C GLY A 155 -10.07 1.84 5.77
N VAL A 156 -9.14 1.79 6.73
CA VAL A 156 -7.82 2.44 6.61
C VAL A 156 -7.05 1.89 5.41
N THR A 157 -7.03 0.56 5.23
CA THR A 157 -6.37 -0.07 4.08
C THR A 157 -6.99 0.38 2.75
N ALA A 158 -8.32 0.39 2.66
CA ALA A 158 -9.04 0.79 1.44
C ALA A 158 -8.80 2.25 1.09
N LEU A 159 -8.96 3.16 2.06
CA LEU A 159 -8.77 4.59 1.85
C LEU A 159 -7.33 4.91 1.45
N LEU A 160 -6.35 4.32 2.12
CA LEU A 160 -4.94 4.52 1.77
C LEU A 160 -4.60 3.97 0.39
N ALA A 161 -5.09 2.77 0.05
CA ALA A 161 -4.86 2.21 -1.28
C ALA A 161 -5.48 3.07 -2.38
N LEU A 162 -6.72 3.56 -2.19
CA LEU A 162 -7.37 4.47 -3.13
C LEU A 162 -6.64 5.81 -3.27
N ALA A 163 -6.20 6.38 -2.15
CA ALA A 163 -5.38 7.60 -2.15
C ALA A 163 -4.05 7.37 -2.89
N ALA A 164 -3.40 6.24 -2.63
CA ALA A 164 -2.15 5.83 -3.27
C ALA A 164 -2.32 5.46 -4.76
N MET A 165 -3.53 5.14 -5.22
CA MET A 165 -3.81 5.00 -6.65
C MET A 165 -3.98 6.37 -7.30
N TRP A 166 -4.81 7.21 -6.69
CA TRP A 166 -5.24 8.48 -7.30
C TRP A 166 -4.13 9.53 -7.33
N ILE A 167 -3.48 9.77 -6.19
CA ILE A 167 -2.57 10.90 -6.02
C ILE A 167 -1.31 10.77 -6.89
N PRO A 168 -0.53 9.67 -6.83
CA PRO A 168 0.67 9.56 -7.66
C PRO A 168 0.33 9.43 -9.15
N ALA A 169 -0.76 8.77 -9.54
CA ALA A 169 -1.16 8.70 -10.95
C ALA A 169 -1.53 10.08 -11.50
N ARG A 170 -2.31 10.87 -10.76
CA ARG A 170 -2.65 12.25 -11.14
C ARG A 170 -1.40 13.13 -11.22
N ASN A 171 -0.51 13.01 -10.24
CA ASN A 171 0.75 13.76 -10.21
C ASN A 171 1.65 13.36 -11.39
N PHE A 172 1.73 12.06 -11.71
CA PHE A 172 2.49 11.54 -12.83
C PHE A 172 2.00 12.08 -14.18
N VAL A 173 0.68 12.05 -14.42
CA VAL A 173 0.12 12.59 -15.67
C VAL A 173 0.41 14.09 -15.82
N ARG A 174 0.44 14.85 -14.72
CA ARG A 174 0.74 16.30 -14.74
C ARG A 174 2.18 16.62 -15.13
N ILE A 175 3.13 15.75 -14.80
CA ILE A 175 4.56 15.96 -15.11
C ILE A 175 4.99 15.28 -16.40
N LEU A 176 4.14 14.45 -17.01
CA LEU A 176 4.51 13.62 -18.16
C LEU A 176 4.91 14.47 -19.38
N ASP A 177 4.22 15.59 -19.60
CA ASP A 177 4.53 16.52 -20.68
C ASP A 177 5.87 17.23 -20.45
N ASP A 178 6.16 17.65 -19.21
CA ASP A 178 7.44 18.28 -18.85
C ASP A 178 8.61 17.31 -19.05
N ILE A 179 8.41 16.03 -18.69
CA ILE A 179 9.40 14.97 -18.92
C ILE A 179 9.58 14.72 -20.42
N SER A 180 8.49 14.72 -21.19
CA SER A 180 8.54 14.57 -22.65
C SER A 180 9.36 15.67 -23.33
N GLN A 181 9.21 16.92 -22.86
CA GLN A 181 10.02 18.04 -23.33
C GLN A 181 11.50 17.86 -22.98
N LEU A 182 11.80 17.44 -21.75
CA LEU A 182 13.18 17.21 -21.29
C LEU A 182 13.87 16.08 -22.06
N TYR A 183 13.12 15.03 -22.40
CA TYR A 183 13.62 13.89 -23.18
C TYR A 183 13.63 14.18 -24.69
N ASN A 184 13.10 15.34 -25.11
CA ASN A 184 12.90 15.71 -26.51
C ASN A 184 12.18 14.60 -27.31
N HIS A 185 11.28 13.88 -26.65
CA HIS A 185 10.53 12.76 -27.21
C HIS A 185 9.25 12.50 -26.38
N PRO A 186 8.09 12.22 -27.00
CA PRO A 186 6.87 11.87 -26.29
C PRO A 186 7.09 10.68 -25.35
N GLN A 187 6.80 10.88 -24.06
CA GLN A 187 6.83 9.81 -23.06
C GLN A 187 5.43 9.27 -22.82
N THR A 188 5.35 7.98 -22.54
CA THR A 188 4.08 7.32 -22.18
C THR A 188 4.25 6.57 -20.87
N PRO A 189 3.17 6.37 -20.10
CA PRO A 189 3.26 5.58 -18.89
C PRO A 189 3.68 4.15 -19.19
N ALA A 190 4.72 3.68 -18.51
CA ALA A 190 5.24 2.32 -18.64
C ALA A 190 4.51 1.33 -17.71
N TRP A 191 4.85 0.04 -17.84
CA TRP A 191 4.15 -1.05 -17.15
C TRP A 191 4.18 -0.95 -15.62
N GLY A 192 5.20 -0.32 -15.05
CA GLY A 192 5.36 -0.17 -13.60
C GLY A 192 4.20 0.60 -12.96
N LEU A 193 3.72 1.66 -13.62
CA LEU A 193 2.55 2.41 -13.14
C LEU A 193 1.32 1.50 -13.07
N TYR A 194 0.99 0.82 -14.18
CA TYR A 194 -0.21 -0.02 -14.25
C TYR A 194 -0.15 -1.18 -13.25
N LEU A 195 1.02 -1.81 -13.09
CA LEU A 195 1.20 -2.89 -12.14
C LEU A 195 1.09 -2.39 -10.69
N THR A 196 1.61 -1.19 -10.39
CA THR A 196 1.41 -0.54 -9.08
C THR A 196 -0.07 -0.33 -8.80
N LEU A 197 -0.80 0.25 -9.74
CA LEU A 197 -2.24 0.52 -9.63
C LEU A 197 -3.05 -0.76 -9.49
N ALA A 198 -2.71 -1.83 -10.20
CA ALA A 198 -3.36 -3.12 -10.09
C ALA A 198 -3.18 -3.73 -8.68
N GLY A 199 -1.95 -3.72 -8.15
CA GLY A 199 -1.66 -4.22 -6.81
C GLY A 199 -2.38 -3.41 -5.72
N LEU A 200 -2.37 -2.08 -5.83
CA LEU A 200 -3.12 -1.20 -4.94
C LEU A 200 -4.63 -1.43 -5.06
N GLY A 201 -5.15 -1.69 -6.26
CA GLY A 201 -6.56 -2.04 -6.48
C GLY A 201 -6.94 -3.32 -5.74
N VAL A 202 -6.08 -4.34 -5.74
CA VAL A 202 -6.29 -5.55 -4.94
C VAL A 202 -6.32 -5.21 -3.44
N LEU A 203 -5.40 -4.39 -2.94
CA LEU A 203 -5.41 -3.94 -1.55
C LEU A 203 -6.68 -3.15 -1.20
N ALA A 204 -7.16 -2.30 -2.10
CA ALA A 204 -8.39 -1.53 -1.92
C ALA A 204 -9.61 -2.46 -1.79
N LEU A 205 -9.71 -3.47 -2.65
CA LEU A 205 -10.77 -4.48 -2.61
C LEU A 205 -10.72 -5.32 -1.33
N VAL A 206 -9.53 -5.76 -0.91
CA VAL A 206 -9.35 -6.49 0.36
C VAL A 206 -9.75 -5.62 1.55
N GLY A 207 -9.31 -4.37 1.57
CA GLY A 207 -9.66 -3.39 2.61
C GLY A 207 -11.18 -3.16 2.67
N PHE A 208 -11.81 -2.92 1.52
CA PHE A 208 -13.25 -2.68 1.43
C PHE A 208 -14.07 -3.90 1.87
N ALA A 209 -13.69 -5.10 1.43
CA ALA A 209 -14.33 -6.33 1.88
C ALA A 209 -14.17 -6.56 3.39
N GLY A 210 -13.03 -6.18 3.96
CA GLY A 210 -12.80 -6.18 5.40
C GLY A 210 -13.65 -5.14 6.16
N ALA A 211 -13.84 -3.96 5.55
CA ALA A 211 -14.64 -2.85 6.06
C ALA A 211 -16.13 -3.22 6.18
N VAL A 212 -16.69 -3.79 5.11
CA VAL A 212 -18.12 -4.12 4.99
C VAL A 212 -18.52 -5.31 5.88
N ARG A 213 -17.61 -6.26 6.14
CA ARG A 213 -17.86 -7.41 7.04
C ARG A 213 -17.79 -7.03 8.53
N GLY A 214 -18.27 -5.84 8.87
CA GLY A 214 -18.32 -5.27 10.22
C GLY A 214 -19.22 -6.07 11.19
N PRO A 215 -19.40 -5.57 12.43
CA PRO A 215 -19.79 -6.34 13.63
C PRO A 215 -21.08 -7.19 13.54
N GLU A 216 -21.94 -6.94 12.56
CA GLU A 216 -23.22 -7.66 12.38
C GLU A 216 -23.06 -9.15 12.06
N GLY A 217 -21.94 -9.56 11.45
CA GLY A 217 -21.67 -10.98 11.17
C GLY A 217 -21.42 -11.86 12.40
N ALA A 218 -21.12 -11.26 13.56
CA ALA A 218 -20.88 -11.99 14.81
C ALA A 218 -22.19 -12.29 15.57
N ASN A 219 -23.21 -11.44 15.46
CA ASN A 219 -24.46 -11.58 16.20
C ASN A 219 -25.44 -12.60 15.59
N HIS A 220 -25.29 -12.95 14.31
CA HIS A 220 -26.14 -13.95 13.68
C HIS A 220 -25.67 -15.40 13.92
N ALA A 221 -24.38 -15.62 14.15
CA ALA A 221 -23.85 -16.96 14.44
C ALA A 221 -24.17 -17.44 15.86
N SER A 222 -24.31 -16.53 16.83
CA SER A 222 -24.72 -16.89 18.21
C SER A 222 -26.22 -17.15 18.35
N ARG A 223 -27.05 -16.70 17.40
CA ARG A 223 -28.51 -16.85 17.45
C ARG A 223 -29.03 -18.17 16.88
N SER A 224 -28.24 -18.87 16.07
CA SER A 224 -28.63 -20.16 15.49
C SER A 224 -28.40 -21.36 16.40
N ASP A 225 -27.52 -21.24 17.40
CA ASP A 225 -27.21 -22.34 18.32
C ASP A 225 -28.15 -22.41 19.54
N ASP A 226 -28.96 -21.36 19.77
CA ASP A 226 -29.85 -21.26 20.94
C ASP A 226 -31.30 -21.70 20.65
N GLN A 227 -31.60 -22.19 19.44
CA GLN A 227 -32.94 -22.67 19.07
C GLN A 227 -33.11 -24.20 19.12
N SER A 228 -32.07 -24.96 19.47
CA SER A 228 -32.18 -26.40 19.74
C SER A 228 -32.31 -26.67 21.25
N GLY A 229 -33.35 -26.11 21.88
CA GLY A 229 -33.76 -26.52 23.21
C GLY A 229 -34.29 -27.96 23.19
N PRO A 230 -34.02 -28.79 24.22
CA PRO A 230 -34.47 -30.17 24.26
C PRO A 230 -36.00 -30.22 24.38
N ALA A 231 -36.66 -30.73 23.34
CA ALA A 231 -38.03 -31.18 23.44
C ALA A 231 -38.08 -32.39 24.38
N GLY A 232 -38.61 -32.15 25.58
CA GLY A 232 -39.30 -33.07 26.49
C GLY A 232 -38.81 -34.52 26.63
N ARG A 233 -38.41 -34.88 27.85
CA ARG A 233 -38.87 -36.10 28.53
C ARG A 233 -39.00 -35.84 30.02
#